data_AF-A0A7J9F3P7-F1
#
_entry.id   AF-A0A7J9F3P7-F1
#
_cell.length_a   1.000
_cell.length_b   1.000
_cell.length_c   1.000
_cell.angle_alpha   90.00
_cell.angle_beta   90.00
_cell.angle_gamma   90.00
#
_symmetry.space_group_name_H-M   'P 1'
#
loop_
_entity.id
_entity.type
_entity.pdbx_description
1 polymer ?
#
loop_
_entity_poly.entity_id
_entity_poly.type
_entity_poly.pdbx_seq_one_letter_code
_entity_poly.pdbx_strand_id
1 'polypeptide(L)'
;MHQTDRVLQQFRLRQPIPVTPEVLDDEHKIDLRQSNTNWPVFFLEYIKIWENQYDHILTREPIIVPELACALNYISWFRIHGKPYLLSEE
;
A
#
# COMPACT_ATOMS: atom_id res chain seq x y z
N MET A 1 5.94 11.47 -10.85
CA MET A 1 6.73 10.97 -9.69
C MET A 1 5.84 10.02 -8.87
N HIS A 2 6.25 8.77 -8.60
CA HIS A 2 5.40 7.79 -7.92
C HIS A 2 5.12 8.21 -6.47
N GLN A 3 3.85 8.39 -6.09
CA GLN A 3 3.43 8.84 -4.76
C GLN A 3 3.51 7.68 -3.75
N THR A 4 4.72 7.36 -3.30
CA THR A 4 5.02 6.28 -2.34
C THR A 4 4.55 6.60 -0.91
N ASP A 5 4.12 7.82 -0.67
CA ASP A 5 3.74 8.36 0.64
C ASP A 5 2.33 7.94 1.08
N ARG A 6 1.59 7.13 0.31
CA ARG A 6 0.18 6.74 0.60
C ARG A 6 0.02 5.52 1.51
N VAL A 7 1.10 4.83 1.85
CA VAL A 7 1.07 3.55 2.60
C VAL A 7 1.74 3.60 3.97
N LEU A 8 2.04 4.79 4.47
CA LEU A 8 2.72 4.98 5.76
C LEU A 8 1.96 4.33 6.92
N GLN A 9 0.63 4.29 6.84
CA GLN A 9 -0.22 3.67 7.85
C GLN A 9 0.03 2.15 8.03
N GLN A 10 0.45 1.43 6.99
CA GLN A 10 0.77 -0.01 7.07
C GLN A 10 2.03 -0.25 7.94
N PHE A 11 2.94 0.71 7.94
CA PHE A 11 4.15 0.71 8.75
C PHE A 11 3.94 1.39 10.11
N ARG A 12 2.69 1.66 10.49
CA ARG A 12 2.32 2.40 11.71
C ARG A 12 2.95 3.80 11.76
N LEU A 13 3.23 4.39 10.60
CA LEU A 13 3.70 5.76 10.48
C LEU A 13 2.52 6.72 10.28
N ARG A 14 2.73 7.99 10.68
CA ARG A 14 1.72 9.03 10.51
C ARG A 14 1.50 9.32 9.02
N GLN A 15 0.29 9.06 8.55
CA GLN A 15 -0.11 9.32 7.18
C GLN A 15 -0.63 10.77 7.03
N PRO A 16 0.01 11.64 6.24
CA PRO A 16 -0.57 12.92 5.86
C PRO A 16 -1.72 12.72 4.88
N ILE A 17 -2.59 13.72 4.76
CA ILE A 17 -3.59 13.76 3.69
C ILE A 17 -2.82 13.83 2.37
N PRO A 18 -3.01 12.87 1.45
CA PRO A 18 -2.27 12.84 0.20
C PRO A 18 -2.66 14.03 -0.67
N VAL A 19 -1.69 14.55 -1.42
CA VAL A 19 -1.95 15.52 -2.48
C VAL A 19 -2.76 14.83 -3.58
N THR A 20 -3.62 15.58 -4.26
CA THR A 20 -4.37 15.09 -5.42
C THR A 20 -3.41 14.36 -6.38
N PRO A 21 -3.73 13.12 -6.81
CA PRO A 21 -2.90 12.42 -7.77
C PRO A 21 -2.77 13.24 -9.05
N GLU A 22 -1.56 13.24 -9.61
CA GLU A 22 -1.37 13.67 -11.00
C GLU A 22 -2.05 12.64 -11.91
N VAL A 23 -2.74 13.12 -12.95
CA VAL A 23 -3.30 12.25 -13.98
C VAL A 23 -2.15 11.84 -14.89
N LEU A 24 -1.73 10.59 -14.76
CA LEU A 24 -0.60 10.01 -15.50
C LEU A 24 -1.06 9.05 -16.60
N ASP A 25 -2.31 9.15 -17.08
CA ASP A 25 -2.87 8.25 -18.10
C ASP A 25 -1.99 8.18 -19.35
N ASP A 26 -1.39 9.32 -19.74
CA ASP A 26 -0.47 9.40 -20.88
C ASP A 26 0.86 8.67 -20.64
N GLU A 27 1.29 8.53 -19.39
CA GLU A 27 2.53 7.82 -19.00
C GLU A 27 2.32 6.30 -18.92
N HIS A 28 1.08 5.82 -18.75
CA HIS A 28 0.74 4.39 -18.64
C HIS A 28 0.48 3.71 -20.00
N LYS A 29 0.84 4.35 -21.11
CA LYS A 29 0.66 3.79 -22.47
C LYS A 29 1.54 2.56 -22.75
N ILE A 30 2.60 2.36 -21.96
CA ILE A 30 3.52 1.24 -22.10
C ILE A 30 3.04 0.08 -21.23
N ASP A 31 2.48 -0.94 -21.86
CA ASP A 31 2.17 -2.19 -21.18
C ASP A 31 3.44 -3.06 -21.05
N LEU A 32 3.96 -3.20 -19.83
CA LEU A 32 5.12 -4.03 -19.51
C LEU A 32 4.74 -5.47 -19.14
N ARG A 33 3.50 -5.91 -19.39
CA ARG A 33 3.10 -7.30 -19.16
C ARG A 33 4.02 -8.27 -19.92
N GLN A 34 4.84 -8.99 -19.17
CA GLN A 34 5.68 -10.05 -19.71
C GLN A 34 4.83 -11.31 -19.89
N SER A 35 4.46 -11.60 -21.14
CA SER A 35 3.59 -12.73 -21.50
C SER A 35 4.26 -14.10 -21.35
N ASN A 36 5.59 -14.16 -21.29
CA ASN A 36 6.35 -15.41 -21.28
C ASN A 36 6.92 -15.81 -19.91
N THR A 37 6.55 -15.10 -18.84
CA THR A 37 7.04 -15.40 -17.50
C THR A 37 6.16 -16.46 -16.83
N ASN A 38 6.76 -17.56 -16.40
CA ASN A 38 6.08 -18.56 -15.58
C ASN A 38 5.92 -18.01 -14.15
N TRP A 39 4.83 -17.28 -13.92
CA TRP A 39 4.52 -16.65 -12.63
C TRP A 39 4.51 -17.64 -11.45
N PRO A 40 3.94 -18.85 -11.54
CA PRO A 40 4.03 -19.84 -10.47
C PRO A 40 5.47 -20.16 -10.05
N VAL A 41 6.39 -20.34 -11.01
CA VAL A 41 7.80 -20.60 -10.72
C VAL A 41 8.49 -19.37 -10.13
N PHE A 42 8.22 -18.20 -10.71
CA PHE A 42 8.78 -16.93 -10.24
C PHE A 42 8.40 -16.64 -8.77
N PHE A 43 7.14 -16.89 -8.39
CA PHE A 43 6.64 -16.61 -7.05
C PHE A 43 6.94 -17.69 -6.01
N LEU A 44 7.52 -18.82 -6.40
CA LEU A 44 7.70 -19.99 -5.53
C LEU A 44 8.53 -19.68 -4.27
N GLU A 45 9.54 -18.81 -4.38
CA GLU A 45 10.35 -18.38 -3.22
C GLU A 45 9.56 -17.48 -2.27
N TYR A 46 8.79 -16.52 -2.80
CA TYR A 46 7.95 -15.65 -2.01
C TYR A 46 6.83 -16.40 -1.28
N ILE A 47 6.25 -17.42 -1.93
CA ILE A 47 5.26 -18.31 -1.31
C ILE A 47 5.87 -19.02 -0.10
N LYS A 48 7.10 -19.56 -0.23
CA LYS A 48 7.79 -20.20 0.91
C LYS A 48 8.02 -19.23 2.06
N ILE A 49 8.40 -17.98 1.78
CA ILE A 49 8.58 -16.95 2.81
C ILE A 49 7.24 -16.68 3.51
N TRP A 50 6.16 -16.58 2.75
CA TRP A 50 4.82 -16.35 3.29
C TRP A 50 4.31 -17.51 4.14
N GLU A 51 4.54 -18.75 3.71
CA GLU A 51 4.19 -19.94 4.50
C GLU A 51 4.92 -19.97 5.85
N ASN A 52 6.14 -19.45 5.90
CA ASN A 52 6.96 -19.32 7.11
C ASN A 52 6.92 -17.90 7.70
N GLN A 53 5.86 -17.11 7.43
CA GLN A 53 5.80 -15.71 7.82
C GLN A 53 6.05 -15.46 9.31
N TYR A 54 5.65 -16.40 10.18
CA TYR A 54 5.81 -16.27 11.63
C TYR A 54 7.27 -16.23 12.07
N ASP A 55 8.18 -16.86 11.31
CA ASP A 55 9.63 -16.81 11.56
C ASP A 55 10.25 -15.46 11.16
N HIS A 56 9.51 -14.68 10.36
CA HIS A 56 9.92 -13.37 9.84
C HIS A 56 9.19 -12.20 10.52
N ILE A 57 8.22 -12.47 11.41
CA ILE A 57 7.57 -11.43 12.21
C ILE A 57 8.54 -11.00 13.31
N LEU A 58 8.95 -9.73 13.27
CA LEU A 58 9.69 -9.11 14.37
C LEU A 58 8.86 -9.16 15.66
N THR A 59 9.31 -9.95 16.64
CA THR A 59 8.72 -10.10 17.98
C THR A 59 9.01 -8.93 18.93
N ARG A 60 9.55 -7.82 18.43
CA ARG A 60 9.89 -6.66 19.25
C ARG A 60 8.63 -5.94 19.73
N GLU A 61 8.69 -5.39 20.95
CA GLU A 61 7.63 -4.53 21.46
C GLU A 61 7.29 -3.42 20.45
N PRO A 62 5.99 -3.14 20.22
CA PRO A 62 5.58 -2.09 19.31
C PRO A 62 6.13 -0.75 19.80
N ILE A 63 6.79 -0.04 18.89
CA ILE A 63 7.24 1.33 19.13
C ILE A 63 5.97 2.21 19.15
N ILE A 64 5.42 2.46 20.34
CA ILE A 64 4.29 3.37 20.53
C ILE A 64 4.86 4.75 20.83
N VAL A 65 5.03 5.54 19.78
CA VAL A 65 5.46 6.94 19.89
C VAL A 65 4.26 7.83 19.55
N PRO A 66 3.90 8.83 20.37
CA PRO A 66 2.78 9.73 20.10
C PRO A 66 2.87 10.44 18.74
N GLU A 67 4.07 10.69 18.22
CA GLU A 67 4.27 11.25 16.87
C GLU A 67 3.85 10.29 15.74
N LEU A 68 3.81 8.99 16.02
CA LEU A 68 3.34 7.92 15.13
C LEU A 68 1.85 7.60 15.33
N ALA A 69 1.19 8.24 16.30
CA ALA A 69 -0.25 8.09 16.50
C ALA A 69 -0.98 8.52 15.22
N CYS A 70 -1.92 7.68 14.79
CA CYS A 70 -2.71 7.90 13.60
C CYS A 70 -3.36 9.29 13.65
N ALA A 71 -3.13 10.11 12.62
CA ALA A 71 -3.64 11.46 12.59
C ALA A 71 -5.17 11.41 12.41
N LEU A 72 -5.93 11.88 13.41
CA LEU A 72 -7.39 11.82 13.40
C LEU A 72 -8.00 12.48 12.14
N ASN A 73 -7.34 13.51 11.59
CA ASN A 73 -7.72 14.16 10.34
C ASN A 73 -7.59 13.25 9.11
N TYR A 74 -6.57 12.40 9.04
CA TYR A 74 -6.40 11.44 7.95
C TYR A 74 -7.50 10.37 7.96
N ILE A 75 -7.84 9.82 9.13
CA ILE A 75 -8.92 8.82 9.23
C ILE A 75 -10.26 9.40 8.77
N SER A 76 -10.56 10.64 9.16
CA SER A 76 -11.76 11.34 8.70
C SER A 76 -11.75 11.56 7.19
N TRP A 77 -10.63 12.03 6.63
CA TRP A 77 -10.46 12.19 5.18
C TRP A 77 -10.63 10.86 4.42
N PHE A 78 -9.99 9.78 4.88
CA PHE A 78 -10.06 8.46 4.26
C PHE A 78 -11.48 7.89 4.27
N ARG A 79 -12.26 8.11 5.33
CA ARG A 79 -13.66 7.67 5.38
C ARG A 79 -14.53 8.35 4.34
N ILE A 80 -14.23 9.62 4.02
CA ILE A 80 -14.99 10.41 3.04
C ILE A 80 -14.50 10.14 1.61
N HIS A 81 -13.19 10.04 1.40
CA HIS A 81 -12.57 10.05 0.06
C HIS A 81 -11.86 8.74 -0.33
N GLY A 82 -11.61 7.83 0.61
CA GLY A 82 -10.82 6.60 0.39
C GLY A 82 -11.59 5.44 -0.22
N LYS A 83 -12.88 5.59 -0.48
CA LYS A 83 -13.76 4.54 -1.03
C LYS A 83 -14.50 4.94 -2.31
N PRO A 84 -13.89 5.65 -3.27
CA PRO A 84 -14.62 6.06 -4.48
C PRO A 84 -15.09 4.86 -5.31
N TYR A 85 -14.32 3.77 -5.32
CA TYR A 85 -14.62 2.55 -6.07
C TYR A 85 -15.65 1.62 -5.40
N LEU A 86 -15.99 1.84 -4.11
CA LEU A 86 -17.06 1.10 -3.43
C LEU A 86 -18.42 1.80 -3.56
N LEU A 87 -18.43 3.05 -4.01
CA LEU A 87 -19.61 3.90 -4.18
C LEU A 87 -19.89 4.21 -5.65
N SER A 88 -19.13 3.61 -6.58
CA SER A 88 -19.49 3.62 -7.99
C SER A 88 -20.74 2.76 -8.16
N GLU A 89 -21.86 3.37 -8.50
CA GLU A 89 -22.94 2.63 -9.16
C GLU A 89 -22.42 2.17 -10.53
N GLU A 90 -22.77 0.94 -10.93
CA GLU A 90 -22.46 0.35 -12.24
C GLU A 90 -22.97 1.19 -13.41
#